data_AF-A0AAV1P452-F1
#
_entry.id   AF-A0AAV1P452-F1
#
_cell.length_a   1.000
_cell.length_b   1.000
_cell.length_c   1.000
_cell.angle_alpha   90.00
_cell.angle_beta   90.00
_cell.angle_gamma   90.00
#
_symmetry.space_group_name_H-M   'P 1'
#
loop_
_entity.id
_entity.type
_entity.pdbx_description
1 polymer ?
#
loop_
_entity_poly.entity_id
_entity_poly.type
_entity_poly.pdbx_seq_one_letter_code
_entity_poly.pdbx_strand_id
1 'polypeptide(L)'
;MSAEVTAVLAEEARPQVLTFSLQQDAQKNHELLRKKLLSLEAQRIIDILENCISKVEIAASLPALLQLDSMSSIVDKELSRALRVHQILHERLETLEGVRQESEGAQEGEEGEAKWRATAQLERDMKNSVRDLFRLFRAHPDTFFGLKTELGMKVGESEYKIIRELKRFHGHIIEKLLTSLDEELQQVLSKQSSSLPAHDMKHIISLEKEMSAAIKQRDVEISEQKELESSLQENDTQEAVLSVLADKECQSYIKTSKTKQASIQQEIDKLNIQLNNLILENRAAERVIQEKNEKLETEIEYLLQTFDEEIGEKQADLEISENDCEQDEGELKKLEKPYAVLEVECNQIQERRRLAEERRKVEMEELELKTKAAIFAQAWWRGYSTRKALKNKTKSKKAKKGKGKKK
;
A
#
# COMPACT_ATOMS: atom_id res chain seq x y z
N MET A 1 28.03 -4.42 67.65
CA MET A 1 26.77 -4.16 66.91
C MET A 1 27.03 -3.65 65.48
N SER A 2 27.78 -4.37 64.63
CA SER A 2 27.87 -4.04 63.18
C SER A 2 28.27 -5.23 62.29
N ALA A 3 27.98 -6.47 62.69
CA ALA A 3 28.31 -7.65 61.87
C ALA A 3 27.14 -8.62 61.64
N GLU A 4 25.98 -8.41 62.28
CA GLU A 4 24.81 -9.29 62.13
C GLU A 4 23.72 -8.74 61.21
N VAL A 5 23.86 -7.52 60.68
CA VAL A 5 22.84 -6.91 59.79
C VAL A 5 23.15 -7.11 58.30
N THR A 6 24.37 -7.54 57.95
CA THR A 6 24.78 -7.67 56.54
C THR A 6 24.66 -9.09 55.98
N ALA A 7 24.42 -10.10 56.83
CA ALA A 7 24.28 -11.49 56.39
C ALA A 7 22.84 -11.86 55.99
N VAL A 8 21.82 -11.18 56.53
CA VAL A 8 20.41 -11.52 56.30
C VAL A 8 19.87 -10.99 54.95
N LEU A 9 20.50 -9.97 54.36
CA LEU A 9 20.07 -9.42 53.06
C LEU A 9 20.72 -10.09 51.83
N ALA A 10 21.67 -11.01 52.02
CA ALA A 10 22.36 -11.69 50.92
C ALA A 10 21.77 -13.08 50.58
N GLU A 11 20.90 -13.63 51.43
CA GLU A 11 20.36 -14.99 51.27
C GLU A 11 18.98 -15.02 50.61
N GLU A 12 18.26 -13.89 50.56
CA GLU A 12 16.93 -13.79 49.93
C GLU A 12 16.96 -13.44 48.43
N ALA A 13 18.10 -12.98 47.89
CA ALA A 13 18.23 -12.62 46.47
C ALA A 13 18.74 -13.76 45.57
N ARG A 14 19.32 -14.83 46.14
CA ARG A 14 19.83 -15.99 45.36
C ARG A 14 18.76 -16.97 44.86
N PRO A 15 17.64 -17.23 45.56
CA PRO A 15 16.61 -18.12 45.05
C PRO A 15 15.91 -17.53 43.81
N GLN A 16 15.70 -16.20 43.77
CA GLN A 16 14.92 -15.54 42.71
C GLN A 16 15.65 -15.49 41.36
N VAL A 17 16.97 -15.30 41.37
CA VAL A 17 17.79 -15.28 40.14
C VAL A 17 17.96 -16.68 39.56
N LEU A 18 18.08 -17.71 40.41
CA LEU A 18 18.14 -19.10 39.97
C LEU A 18 16.77 -19.61 39.48
N THR A 19 15.65 -19.20 40.10
CA THR A 19 14.32 -19.52 39.58
C THR A 19 14.03 -18.83 38.25
N PHE A 20 14.51 -17.60 38.04
CA PHE A 20 14.35 -16.91 36.76
C PHE A 20 15.15 -17.57 35.64
N SER A 21 16.40 -17.99 35.90
CA SER A 21 17.21 -18.69 34.89
C SER A 21 16.64 -20.09 34.57
N LEU A 22 16.20 -20.84 35.59
CA LEU A 22 15.58 -22.16 35.39
C LEU A 22 14.23 -22.06 34.67
N GLN A 23 13.46 -21.00 34.90
CA GLN A 23 12.18 -20.75 34.23
C GLN A 23 12.38 -20.30 32.77
N GLN A 24 13.44 -19.54 32.49
CA GLN A 24 13.81 -19.14 31.13
C GLN A 24 14.37 -20.32 30.33
N ASP A 25 15.14 -21.21 30.95
CA ASP A 25 15.62 -22.45 30.32
C ASP A 25 14.50 -23.48 30.15
N ALA A 26 13.53 -23.54 31.06
CA ALA A 26 12.32 -24.36 30.90
C ALA A 26 11.41 -23.84 29.78
N GLN A 27 11.24 -22.52 29.64
CA GLN A 27 10.52 -21.92 28.52
C GLN A 27 11.20 -22.19 27.18
N LYS A 28 12.53 -22.00 27.09
CA LYS A 28 13.30 -22.33 25.89
C LYS A 28 13.22 -23.80 25.53
N ASN A 29 13.29 -24.71 26.51
CA ASN A 29 13.14 -26.14 26.26
C ASN A 29 11.71 -26.51 25.81
N HIS A 30 10.68 -25.88 26.37
CA HIS A 30 9.29 -26.10 25.95
C HIS A 30 9.02 -25.54 24.55
N GLU A 31 9.66 -24.43 24.18
CA GLU A 31 9.58 -23.81 22.85
C GLU A 31 10.34 -24.65 21.80
N LEU A 32 11.49 -25.22 22.18
CA LEU A 32 12.30 -26.11 21.34
C LEU A 32 11.65 -27.50 21.15
N LEU A 33 10.91 -27.98 22.16
CA LEU A 33 10.06 -29.18 22.05
C LEU A 33 8.80 -28.92 21.22
N ARG A 34 8.21 -27.72 21.29
CA ARG A 34 7.12 -27.30 20.39
C ARG A 34 7.57 -27.23 18.93
N LYS A 35 8.77 -26.68 18.66
CA LYS A 35 9.39 -26.69 17.32
C LYS A 35 9.65 -28.11 16.78
N LYS A 36 9.79 -29.12 17.66
CA LYS A 36 9.91 -30.54 17.27
C LYS A 36 8.59 -31.24 16.96
N LEU A 37 7.45 -30.70 17.40
CA LEU A 37 6.11 -31.28 17.21
C LEU A 37 5.37 -30.73 15.99
N LEU A 38 5.88 -29.65 15.40
CA LEU A 38 5.28 -28.98 14.26
C LEU A 38 5.64 -29.70 12.95
N SER A 39 4.68 -29.77 12.02
CA SER A 39 4.97 -30.19 10.64
C SER A 39 5.96 -29.22 9.98
N LEU A 40 6.65 -29.67 8.92
CA LEU A 40 7.60 -28.83 8.19
C LEU A 40 6.92 -27.58 7.61
N GLU A 41 5.66 -27.72 7.19
CA GLU A 41 4.82 -26.62 6.71
C GLU A 41 4.46 -25.64 7.84
N ALA A 42 4.08 -26.15 9.01
CA ALA A 42 3.75 -25.31 10.16
C ALA A 42 4.99 -24.55 10.67
N GLN A 43 6.15 -25.20 10.70
CA GLN A 43 7.42 -24.56 11.03
C GLN A 43 7.76 -23.46 10.02
N ARG A 44 7.56 -23.70 8.71
CA ARG A 44 7.77 -22.68 7.68
C ARG A 44 6.86 -21.46 7.86
N ILE A 45 5.59 -21.67 8.22
CA ILE A 45 4.65 -20.58 8.50
C ILE A 45 5.12 -19.75 9.70
N ILE A 46 5.55 -20.42 10.77
CA ILE A 46 6.08 -19.77 11.97
C ILE A 46 7.35 -18.99 11.64
N ASP A 47 8.31 -19.58 10.93
CA ASP A 47 9.56 -18.93 10.55
C ASP A 47 9.31 -17.68 9.68
N ILE A 48 8.33 -17.73 8.76
CA ILE A 48 7.95 -16.55 7.96
C ILE A 48 7.40 -15.44 8.86
N LEU A 49 6.58 -15.78 9.86
CA LEU A 49 5.99 -14.82 10.78
C LEU A 49 7.03 -14.24 11.75
N GLU A 50 7.94 -15.06 12.28
CA GLU A 50 9.10 -14.61 13.07
C GLU A 50 9.96 -13.63 12.25
N ASN A 51 10.28 -13.97 11.00
CA ASN A 51 11.04 -13.07 10.10
C ASN A 51 10.29 -11.75 9.81
N CYS A 52 8.96 -11.80 9.71
CA CYS A 52 8.13 -10.60 9.53
C CYS A 52 8.21 -9.69 10.76
N ILE A 53 8.05 -10.26 11.96
CA ILE A 53 8.17 -9.53 13.23
C ILE A 53 9.55 -8.87 13.32
N SER A 54 10.63 -9.61 13.05
CA SER A 54 11.99 -9.06 13.11
C SER A 54 12.19 -7.89 12.13
N LYS A 55 11.65 -7.98 10.91
CA LYS A 55 11.75 -6.86 9.94
C LYS A 55 11.00 -5.63 10.41
N VAL A 56 9.80 -5.79 10.96
CA VAL A 56 9.01 -4.67 11.51
C VAL A 56 9.72 -4.07 12.72
N GLU A 57 10.30 -4.89 13.59
CA GLU A 57 11.08 -4.41 14.74
C GLU A 57 12.31 -3.60 14.32
N ILE A 58 13.04 -4.07 13.30
CA ILE A 58 14.19 -3.34 12.76
C ILE A 58 13.71 -2.02 12.16
N ALA A 59 12.70 -2.04 11.29
CA ALA A 59 12.17 -0.84 10.63
C ALA A 59 11.68 0.21 11.65
N ALA A 60 10.99 -0.22 12.70
CA ALA A 60 10.51 0.67 13.76
C ALA A 60 11.66 1.29 14.59
N SER A 61 12.80 0.60 14.67
CA SER A 61 14.00 1.08 15.35
C SER A 61 14.92 1.93 14.46
N LEU A 62 14.76 1.92 13.13
CA LEU A 62 15.63 2.64 12.18
C LEU A 62 15.64 4.16 12.39
N PRO A 63 14.51 4.87 12.59
CA PRO A 63 14.53 6.32 12.81
C PRO A 63 15.32 6.70 14.07
N ALA A 64 15.16 5.93 15.15
CA ALA A 64 15.90 6.15 16.40
C ALA A 64 17.40 5.84 16.24
N LEU A 65 17.75 4.87 15.39
CA LEU A 65 19.14 4.59 15.03
C LEU A 65 19.76 5.77 14.27
N LEU A 66 19.05 6.35 13.31
CA LEU A 66 19.56 7.43 12.45
C LEU A 66 19.76 8.76 13.17
N GLN A 67 19.01 9.02 14.25
CA GLN A 67 19.13 10.23 15.07
C GLN A 67 20.35 10.23 16.00
N LEU A 68 21.11 9.13 16.06
CA LEU A 68 22.23 9.02 16.98
C LEU A 68 23.53 9.54 16.34
N ASP A 69 23.98 10.72 16.78
CA ASP A 69 25.26 11.32 16.37
C ASP A 69 26.49 10.46 16.73
N SER A 70 26.34 9.49 17.63
CA SER A 70 27.39 8.60 18.10
C SER A 70 27.38 7.23 17.41
N MET A 71 27.44 7.23 16.08
CA MET A 71 27.74 6.02 15.26
C MET A 71 29.10 5.35 15.60
N SER A 72 29.86 5.94 16.54
CA SER A 72 31.11 5.42 17.10
C SER A 72 30.94 4.28 18.11
N SER A 73 29.74 4.05 18.65
CA SER A 73 29.49 2.92 19.58
C SER A 73 29.18 1.60 18.87
N ILE A 74 28.93 1.63 17.55
CA ILE A 74 28.61 0.44 16.78
C ILE A 74 29.89 -0.35 16.52
N VAL A 75 30.00 -1.51 17.17
CA VAL A 75 31.17 -2.41 17.11
C VAL A 75 31.42 -2.94 15.69
N ASP A 76 30.36 -3.07 14.88
CA ASP A 76 30.45 -3.57 13.51
C ASP A 76 30.72 -2.45 12.49
N LYS A 77 31.89 -2.55 11.83
CA LYS A 77 32.34 -1.62 10.78
C LYS A 77 31.48 -1.69 9.52
N GLU A 78 30.91 -2.85 9.21
CA GLU A 78 30.06 -3.03 8.04
C GLU A 78 28.67 -2.44 8.28
N LEU A 79 28.10 -2.69 9.47
CA LEU A 79 26.83 -2.10 9.90
C LEU A 79 26.89 -0.57 10.00
N SER A 80 27.92 -0.02 10.64
CA SER A 80 28.10 1.43 10.75
C SER A 80 28.25 2.10 9.38
N ARG A 81 28.94 1.46 8.42
CA ARG A 81 29.01 1.93 7.03
C ARG A 81 27.64 1.92 6.37
N ALA A 82 26.87 0.83 6.50
CA ALA A 82 25.55 0.71 5.90
C ALA A 82 24.55 1.73 6.48
N LEU A 83 24.59 1.97 7.79
CA LEU A 83 23.78 3.00 8.46
C LEU A 83 24.14 4.40 7.99
N ARG A 84 25.45 4.71 7.82
CA ARG A 84 25.90 5.99 7.28
C ARG A 84 25.41 6.21 5.84
N VAL A 85 25.46 5.18 5.00
CA VAL A 85 24.92 5.26 3.64
C VAL A 85 23.41 5.54 3.67
N HIS A 86 22.67 4.86 4.55
CA HIS A 86 21.23 5.07 4.71
C HIS A 86 20.91 6.49 5.18
N GLN A 87 21.66 7.02 6.15
CA GLN A 87 21.52 8.38 6.64
C GLN A 87 21.75 9.43 5.56
N ILE A 88 22.81 9.30 4.76
CA ILE A 88 23.08 10.22 3.64
C ILE A 88 21.94 10.17 2.61
N LEU A 89 21.40 8.98 2.31
CA LEU A 89 20.26 8.84 1.40
C LEU A 89 18.99 9.47 1.97
N HIS A 90 18.79 9.39 3.29
CA HIS A 90 17.67 10.00 3.98
C HIS A 90 17.75 11.52 3.96
N GLU A 91 18.92 12.10 4.28
CA GLU A 91 19.16 13.55 4.17
C GLU A 91 18.97 14.06 2.73
N ARG A 92 19.40 13.29 1.73
CA ARG A 92 19.17 13.60 0.31
C ARG A 92 17.70 13.53 -0.10
N LEU A 93 16.90 12.68 0.55
CA LEU A 93 15.46 12.61 0.31
C LEU A 93 14.74 13.81 0.92
N GLU A 94 15.03 14.12 2.18
CA GLU A 94 14.47 15.28 2.89
C GLU A 94 14.77 16.60 2.17
N THR A 95 15.99 16.77 1.66
CA THR A 95 16.37 17.97 0.88
C THR A 95 15.64 18.06 -0.46
N LEU A 96 15.36 16.95 -1.13
CA LEU A 96 14.57 16.94 -2.36
C LEU A 96 13.07 17.16 -2.11
N GLU A 97 12.53 16.65 -1.01
CA GLU A 97 11.14 16.90 -0.58
C GLU A 97 10.92 18.37 -0.22
N GLY A 98 11.87 19.00 0.49
CA GLY A 98 11.85 20.45 0.75
C GLY A 98 11.85 21.28 -0.54
N VAL A 99 12.71 20.94 -1.50
CA VAL A 99 12.75 21.58 -2.83
C VAL A 99 11.47 21.31 -3.66
N ARG A 100 10.74 20.22 -3.38
CA ARG A 100 9.47 19.90 -4.05
C ARG A 100 8.32 20.75 -3.51
N GLN A 101 8.29 21.01 -2.19
CA GLN A 101 7.27 21.87 -1.55
C GLN A 101 7.46 23.36 -1.90
N GLU A 102 8.69 23.83 -2.13
CA GLU A 102 8.97 25.22 -2.49
C GLU A 102 8.75 25.53 -4.00
N SER A 103 8.65 24.50 -4.84
CA SER A 103 8.66 24.60 -6.31
C SER A 103 7.37 24.10 -6.98
N GLU A 104 6.22 24.09 -6.28
CA GLU A 104 4.93 23.66 -6.86
C GLU A 104 4.41 24.57 -8.00
N GLY A 105 5.13 25.65 -8.33
CA GLY A 105 4.87 26.50 -9.50
C GLY A 105 5.93 26.33 -10.59
N ALA A 106 5.54 25.66 -11.69
CA ALA A 106 6.11 25.79 -13.03
C ALA A 106 7.55 25.27 -13.26
N GLN A 107 7.68 23.99 -13.62
CA GLN A 107 8.81 23.52 -14.44
C GLN A 107 8.42 22.23 -15.18
N GLU A 108 7.52 22.34 -16.16
CA GLU A 108 7.32 21.31 -17.19
C GLU A 108 8.33 21.56 -18.32
N GLY A 109 9.36 20.72 -18.37
CA GLY A 109 10.46 20.74 -19.34
C GLY A 109 11.46 19.60 -19.08
N GLU A 110 12.53 19.49 -19.88
CA GLU A 110 13.60 18.47 -19.74
C GLU A 110 14.21 18.38 -18.33
N GLU A 111 14.20 19.51 -17.60
CA GLU A 111 14.66 19.62 -16.21
C GLU A 111 13.76 18.87 -15.23
N GLY A 112 12.45 18.80 -15.50
CA GLY A 112 11.47 18.02 -14.72
C GLY A 112 11.64 16.52 -14.94
N GLU A 113 11.93 16.08 -16.16
CA GLU A 113 12.20 14.67 -16.47
C GLU A 113 13.52 14.20 -15.83
N ALA A 114 14.57 15.04 -15.86
CA ALA A 114 15.82 14.78 -15.16
C ALA A 114 15.63 14.69 -13.64
N LYS A 115 14.80 15.56 -13.06
CA LYS A 115 14.43 15.53 -11.64
C LYS A 115 13.65 14.26 -11.30
N TRP A 116 12.68 13.86 -12.13
CA TRP A 116 11.95 12.60 -11.97
C TRP A 116 12.88 11.38 -12.00
N ARG A 117 13.79 11.30 -12.99
CA ARG A 117 14.80 10.23 -13.06
C ARG A 117 15.69 10.19 -11.83
N ALA A 118 16.12 11.34 -11.32
CA ALA A 118 16.92 11.43 -10.10
C ALA A 118 16.13 10.96 -8.86
N THR A 119 14.85 11.32 -8.74
CA THR A 119 13.98 10.85 -7.64
C THR A 119 13.74 9.34 -7.69
N ALA A 120 13.48 8.78 -8.88
CA ALA A 120 13.31 7.34 -9.06
C ALA A 120 14.59 6.55 -8.73
N GLN A 121 15.76 7.11 -9.07
CA GLN A 121 17.04 6.52 -8.70
C GLN A 121 17.27 6.57 -7.18
N LEU A 122 16.98 7.70 -6.53
CA LEU A 122 17.12 7.84 -5.07
C LEU A 122 16.18 6.88 -4.33
N GLU A 123 14.94 6.71 -4.79
CA GLU A 123 13.99 5.76 -4.22
C GLU A 123 14.53 4.32 -4.31
N ARG A 124 15.11 3.95 -5.45
CA ARG A 124 15.74 2.64 -5.65
C ARG A 124 16.93 2.44 -4.70
N ASP A 125 17.77 3.45 -4.55
CA ASP A 125 18.95 3.41 -3.67
C ASP A 125 18.53 3.32 -2.20
N MET A 126 17.45 4.01 -1.81
CA MET A 126 16.85 3.92 -0.48
C MET A 126 16.34 2.50 -0.18
N LYS A 127 15.58 1.91 -1.12
CA LYS A 127 15.10 0.52 -1.00
C LYS A 127 16.26 -0.46 -0.87
N ASN A 128 17.31 -0.29 -1.67
CA ASN A 128 18.51 -1.12 -1.60
C ASN A 128 19.21 -0.98 -0.24
N SER A 129 19.34 0.24 0.27
CA SER A 129 19.95 0.52 1.57
C SER A 129 19.18 -0.12 2.74
N VAL A 130 17.85 -0.01 2.76
CA VAL A 130 17.01 -0.70 3.77
C VAL A 130 17.16 -2.22 3.67
N ARG A 131 17.21 -2.77 2.45
CA ARG A 131 17.42 -4.20 2.23
C ARG A 131 18.79 -4.67 2.73
N ASP A 132 19.84 -3.89 2.50
CA ASP A 132 21.18 -4.18 2.99
C ASP A 132 21.24 -4.14 4.52
N LEU A 133 20.58 -3.17 5.16
CA LEU A 133 20.43 -3.12 6.62
C LEU A 133 19.70 -4.36 7.16
N PHE A 134 18.58 -4.76 6.56
CA PHE A 134 17.90 -6.00 6.95
C PHE A 134 18.78 -7.23 6.79
N ARG A 135 19.60 -7.30 5.73
CA ARG A 135 20.54 -8.41 5.54
C ARG A 135 21.59 -8.46 6.66
N LEU A 136 22.14 -7.30 7.05
CA LEU A 136 23.16 -7.20 8.10
C LEU A 136 22.58 -7.52 9.48
N PHE A 137 21.44 -6.96 9.84
CA PHE A 137 20.77 -7.28 11.11
C PHE A 137 20.33 -8.75 11.19
N ARG A 138 19.97 -9.37 10.06
CA ARG A 138 19.67 -10.80 10.01
C ARG A 138 20.91 -11.67 10.17
N ALA A 139 22.06 -11.24 9.64
CA ALA A 139 23.32 -11.95 9.81
C ALA A 139 23.83 -11.88 11.26
N HIS A 140 23.51 -10.78 11.96
CA HIS A 140 24.00 -10.51 13.32
C HIS A 140 22.86 -10.04 14.28
N PRO A 141 21.89 -10.91 14.63
CA PRO A 141 20.75 -10.53 15.45
C PRO A 141 21.14 -10.01 16.84
N ASP A 142 22.20 -10.58 17.44
CA ASP A 142 22.68 -10.16 18.77
C ASP A 142 23.18 -8.72 18.78
N THR A 143 23.74 -8.25 17.67
CA THR A 143 24.19 -6.85 17.53
C THR A 143 23.00 -5.89 17.51
N PHE A 144 21.90 -6.27 16.87
CA PHE A 144 20.66 -5.49 16.87
C PHE A 144 20.04 -5.40 18.26
N PHE A 145 19.89 -6.53 18.95
CA PHE A 145 19.33 -6.55 20.30
C PHE A 145 20.23 -5.84 21.32
N GLY A 146 21.55 -5.97 21.17
CA GLY A 146 22.54 -5.21 21.93
C GLY A 146 22.36 -3.71 21.76
N LEU A 147 22.34 -3.23 20.50
CA LEU A 147 22.10 -1.82 20.18
C LEU A 147 20.75 -1.32 20.70
N LYS A 148 19.68 -2.11 20.54
CA LYS A 148 18.34 -1.75 21.03
C LYS A 148 18.29 -1.57 22.54
N THR A 149 19.00 -2.43 23.28
CA THR A 149 19.03 -2.43 24.75
C THR A 149 19.97 -1.34 25.28
N GLU A 150 21.15 -1.20 24.69
CA GLU A 150 22.17 -0.22 25.07
C GLU A 150 21.72 1.22 24.81
N LEU A 151 21.00 1.46 23.70
CA LEU A 151 20.56 2.80 23.31
C LEU A 151 19.17 3.16 23.85
N GLY A 152 18.51 2.27 24.60
CA GLY A 152 17.19 2.54 25.21
C GLY A 152 16.15 3.02 24.18
N MET A 153 16.15 2.43 22.98
CA MET A 153 15.38 2.92 21.83
C MET A 153 13.88 2.97 22.16
N LYS A 154 13.34 4.19 22.24
CA LYS A 154 11.89 4.41 22.30
C LYS A 154 11.30 4.20 20.92
N VAL A 155 10.88 2.97 20.65
CA VAL A 155 9.97 2.68 19.53
C VAL A 155 8.68 3.48 19.75
N GLY A 156 8.16 4.12 18.69
CA GLY A 156 6.92 4.89 18.76
C GLY A 156 5.75 4.04 19.28
N GLU A 157 4.77 4.69 19.90
CA GLU A 157 3.65 3.98 20.54
C GLU A 157 2.82 3.16 19.55
N SER A 158 2.66 3.67 18.32
CA SER A 158 1.99 3.01 17.20
C SER A 158 2.72 1.74 16.76
N GLU A 159 4.02 1.84 16.56
CA GLU A 159 4.90 0.77 16.11
C GLU A 159 5.00 -0.32 17.18
N TYR A 160 5.10 0.08 18.45
CA TYR A 160 5.08 -0.84 19.58
C TYR A 160 3.76 -1.59 19.67
N LYS A 161 2.61 -0.92 19.47
CA LYS A 161 1.30 -1.57 19.40
C LYS A 161 1.30 -2.63 18.29
N ILE A 162 1.70 -2.28 17.06
CA ILE A 162 1.73 -3.22 15.92
C ILE A 162 2.62 -4.44 16.24
N ILE A 163 3.85 -4.22 16.74
CA ILE A 163 4.77 -5.31 17.09
C ILE A 163 4.16 -6.21 18.16
N ARG A 164 3.53 -5.64 19.18
CA ARG A 164 2.88 -6.39 20.26
C ARG A 164 1.71 -7.23 19.73
N GLU A 165 0.85 -6.65 18.90
CA GLU A 165 -0.27 -7.38 18.30
C GLU A 165 0.23 -8.50 17.37
N LEU A 166 1.31 -8.27 16.62
CA LEU A 166 1.91 -9.27 15.74
C LEU A 166 2.56 -10.43 16.53
N LYS A 167 3.21 -10.14 17.66
CA LYS A 167 3.69 -11.15 18.60
C LYS A 167 2.55 -11.93 19.23
N ARG A 168 1.44 -11.26 19.57
CA ARG A 168 0.23 -11.93 20.07
C ARG A 168 -0.33 -12.87 18.99
N PHE A 169 -0.45 -12.39 17.75
CA PHE A 169 -0.90 -13.20 16.62
C PHE A 169 0.01 -14.41 16.37
N HIS A 170 1.32 -14.23 16.45
CA HIS A 170 2.28 -15.34 16.38
C HIS A 170 2.03 -16.41 17.46
N GLY A 171 1.77 -15.99 18.70
CA GLY A 171 1.34 -16.92 19.76
C GLY A 171 0.07 -17.69 19.41
N HIS A 172 -0.94 -17.00 18.87
CA HIS A 172 -2.21 -17.65 18.45
C HIS A 172 -2.02 -18.64 17.30
N ILE A 173 -1.14 -18.31 16.33
CA ILE A 173 -0.84 -19.20 15.21
C ILE A 173 -0.08 -20.43 15.68
N ILE A 174 0.88 -20.28 16.60
CA ILE A 174 1.55 -21.42 17.22
C ILE A 174 0.54 -22.30 17.95
N GLU A 175 -0.35 -21.71 18.75
CA GLU A 175 -1.38 -22.45 19.47
C GLU A 175 -2.31 -23.21 18.51
N LYS A 176 -2.76 -22.58 17.42
CA LYS A 176 -3.60 -23.20 16.38
C LYS A 176 -2.88 -24.30 15.60
N LEU A 177 -1.62 -24.11 15.28
CA LEU A 177 -0.83 -25.11 14.54
C LEU A 177 -0.43 -26.31 15.42
N LEU A 178 -0.42 -26.12 16.75
CA LEU A 178 -0.18 -27.17 17.72
C LEU A 178 -1.46 -27.86 18.19
N THR A 179 -2.63 -27.28 17.97
CA THR A 179 -3.91 -27.89 18.38
C THR A 179 -4.33 -28.93 17.34
N SER A 180 -4.46 -30.17 17.80
CA SER A 180 -5.03 -31.26 17.00
C SER A 180 -6.53 -31.03 16.76
N LEU A 181 -7.08 -31.55 15.67
CA LEU A 181 -8.52 -31.52 15.37
C LEU A 181 -9.38 -32.07 16.54
N ASP A 182 -8.83 -33.02 17.30
CA ASP A 182 -9.47 -33.62 18.49
C ASP A 182 -9.50 -32.65 19.69
N GLU A 183 -8.45 -31.83 19.86
CA GLU A 183 -8.35 -30.83 20.92
C GLU A 183 -9.24 -29.61 20.66
N GLU A 184 -9.46 -29.24 19.39
CA GLU A 184 -10.42 -28.18 19.02
C GLU A 184 -11.87 -28.58 19.34
N LEU A 185 -12.26 -29.83 19.07
CA LEU A 185 -13.58 -30.36 19.44
C LEU A 185 -13.76 -30.40 20.97
N GLN A 186 -12.72 -30.78 21.70
CA GLN A 186 -12.73 -30.79 23.16
C GLN A 186 -12.78 -29.39 23.77
N GLN A 187 -12.15 -28.39 23.15
CA GLN A 187 -12.27 -26.98 23.57
C GLN A 187 -13.66 -26.39 23.34
N VAL A 188 -14.35 -26.78 22.27
CA VAL A 188 -15.74 -26.36 22.01
C VAL A 188 -16.71 -27.00 23.03
N LEU A 189 -16.52 -28.28 23.32
CA LEU A 189 -17.32 -29.00 24.33
C LEU A 189 -17.05 -28.48 25.76
N SER A 190 -15.80 -28.17 26.09
CA SER A 190 -15.42 -27.62 27.41
C SER A 190 -15.86 -26.17 27.61
N LYS A 191 -15.90 -25.33 26.56
CA LYS A 191 -16.51 -24.00 26.61
C LYS A 191 -18.03 -24.04 26.79
N GLN A 192 -18.72 -25.09 26.32
CA GLN A 192 -20.13 -25.30 26.62
C GLN A 192 -20.35 -25.70 28.09
N SER A 193 -19.42 -26.44 28.70
CA SER A 193 -19.54 -26.92 30.09
C SER A 193 -18.97 -25.96 31.14
N SER A 194 -18.17 -24.95 30.76
CA SER A 194 -17.64 -23.93 31.68
C SER A 194 -18.57 -22.74 31.96
N SER A 195 -19.78 -22.75 31.40
CA SER A 195 -20.78 -21.69 31.61
C SER A 195 -21.61 -21.82 32.90
N LEU A 196 -21.39 -22.85 33.72
CA LEU A 196 -22.10 -23.00 35.00
C LEU A 196 -21.55 -22.03 36.08
N PRO A 197 -22.37 -21.16 36.67
CA PRO A 197 -21.95 -20.26 37.73
C PRO A 197 -21.46 -21.04 38.96
N ALA A 198 -20.39 -20.57 39.61
CA ALA A 198 -19.78 -21.17 40.80
C ALA A 198 -20.76 -21.40 41.99
N HIS A 199 -21.95 -20.80 41.94
CA HIS A 199 -23.03 -21.03 42.89
C HIS A 199 -23.62 -22.45 42.77
N ASP A 200 -23.74 -22.96 41.54
CA ASP A 200 -24.35 -24.27 41.28
C ASP A 200 -23.41 -25.41 41.69
N MET A 201 -22.10 -25.24 41.52
CA MET A 201 -21.08 -26.19 41.98
C MET A 201 -21.14 -26.40 43.51
N LYS A 202 -21.33 -25.31 44.27
CA LYS A 202 -21.45 -25.39 45.74
C LYS A 202 -22.75 -26.03 46.17
N HIS A 203 -23.84 -25.75 45.45
CA HIS A 203 -25.14 -26.36 45.69
C HIS A 203 -25.12 -27.87 45.40
N ILE A 204 -24.46 -28.29 44.31
CA ILE A 204 -24.23 -29.70 43.96
C ILE A 204 -23.41 -30.40 45.04
N ILE A 205 -22.29 -29.82 45.50
CA ILE A 205 -21.47 -30.43 46.56
C ILE A 205 -22.27 -30.54 47.88
N SER A 206 -23.13 -29.57 48.20
CA SER A 206 -24.00 -29.64 49.38
C SER A 206 -25.04 -30.76 49.25
N LEU A 207 -25.69 -30.86 48.09
CA LEU A 207 -26.67 -31.90 47.79
C LEU A 207 -26.04 -33.30 47.76
N GLU A 208 -24.82 -33.45 47.22
CA GLU A 208 -24.09 -34.71 47.24
C GLU A 208 -23.74 -35.15 48.66
N LYS A 209 -23.38 -34.19 49.52
CA LYS A 209 -23.12 -34.46 50.94
C LYS A 209 -24.40 -34.89 51.66
N GLU A 210 -25.52 -34.21 51.42
CA GLU A 210 -26.83 -34.59 51.97
C GLU A 210 -27.29 -35.96 51.45
N MET A 211 -27.09 -36.25 50.16
CA MET A 211 -27.38 -37.56 49.58
C MET A 211 -26.52 -38.66 50.19
N SER A 212 -25.22 -38.41 50.43
CA SER A 212 -24.35 -39.39 51.09
C SER A 212 -24.75 -39.65 52.56
N ALA A 213 -25.24 -38.62 53.25
CA ALA A 213 -25.74 -38.76 54.62
C ALA A 213 -27.08 -39.50 54.65
N ALA A 214 -27.99 -39.20 53.72
CA ALA A 214 -29.27 -39.88 53.57
C ALA A 214 -29.11 -41.34 53.13
N ILE A 215 -28.12 -41.66 52.29
CA ILE A 215 -27.77 -43.04 51.92
C ILE A 215 -27.25 -43.78 53.15
N LYS A 216 -26.32 -43.19 53.92
CA LYS A 216 -25.81 -43.82 55.15
C LYS A 216 -26.91 -44.04 56.19
N GLN A 217 -27.82 -43.08 56.35
CA GLN A 217 -28.97 -43.22 57.24
C GLN A 217 -29.91 -44.33 56.74
N ARG A 218 -30.20 -44.37 55.44
CA ARG A 218 -30.96 -45.48 54.83
C ARG A 218 -30.27 -46.82 54.98
N ASP A 219 -28.95 -46.90 54.89
CA ASP A 219 -28.21 -48.16 55.04
C ASP A 219 -28.24 -48.65 56.50
N VAL A 220 -28.23 -47.74 57.48
CA VAL A 220 -28.48 -48.06 58.88
C VAL A 220 -29.92 -48.53 59.08
N GLU A 221 -30.91 -47.79 58.57
CA GLU A 221 -32.32 -48.19 58.61
C GLU A 221 -32.55 -49.53 57.90
N ILE A 222 -31.88 -49.82 56.78
CA ILE A 222 -31.95 -51.11 56.06
C ILE A 222 -31.26 -52.21 56.88
N SER A 223 -30.20 -51.91 57.63
CA SER A 223 -29.56 -52.89 58.50
C SER A 223 -30.45 -53.24 59.71
N GLU A 224 -31.10 -52.24 60.31
CA GLU A 224 -32.11 -52.41 61.37
C GLU A 224 -33.36 -53.11 60.83
N GLN A 225 -33.79 -52.77 59.61
CA GLN A 225 -34.92 -53.40 58.94
C GLN A 225 -34.63 -54.84 58.56
N LYS A 226 -33.39 -55.21 58.18
CA LYS A 226 -32.97 -56.60 57.97
C LYS A 226 -32.88 -57.41 59.26
N GLU A 227 -32.52 -56.77 60.39
CA GLU A 227 -32.58 -57.37 61.73
C GLU A 227 -34.04 -57.60 62.16
N LEU A 228 -34.93 -56.66 61.83
CA LEU A 228 -36.38 -56.78 62.00
C LEU A 228 -37.01 -57.80 61.03
N GLU A 229 -36.55 -57.90 59.79
CA GLU A 229 -37.00 -58.90 58.80
C GLU A 229 -36.60 -60.31 59.22
N SER A 230 -35.39 -60.47 59.79
CA SER A 230 -34.96 -61.73 60.38
C SER A 230 -35.79 -62.15 61.59
N SER A 231 -36.45 -61.22 62.29
CA SER A 231 -37.32 -61.49 63.43
C SER A 231 -38.82 -61.51 63.08
N LEU A 232 -39.20 -60.97 61.92
CA LEU A 232 -40.57 -60.96 61.38
C LEU A 232 -40.82 -62.06 60.34
N GLN A 233 -39.80 -62.77 59.87
CA GLN A 233 -39.92 -64.03 59.10
C GLN A 233 -40.45 -65.20 59.97
N GLU A 234 -41.25 -64.91 60.99
CA GLU A 234 -42.00 -65.87 61.79
C GLU A 234 -43.49 -65.48 61.96
N ASN A 235 -43.97 -64.36 61.41
CA ASN A 235 -45.39 -64.02 61.47
C ASN A 235 -45.87 -63.26 60.22
N ASP A 236 -46.20 -64.00 59.17
CA ASP A 236 -47.03 -63.49 58.08
C ASP A 236 -48.49 -63.41 58.54
N THR A 237 -49.09 -62.22 58.51
CA THR A 237 -50.41 -61.92 57.92
C THR A 237 -50.91 -60.55 58.37
N GLN A 238 -50.73 -59.51 57.55
CA GLN A 238 -51.68 -58.41 57.33
C GLN A 238 -51.09 -57.32 56.41
N GLU A 239 -50.90 -57.64 55.12
CA GLU A 239 -50.47 -56.66 54.11
C GLU A 239 -51.45 -56.62 52.92
N ALA A 240 -52.76 -56.53 53.22
CA ALA A 240 -53.79 -56.44 52.17
C ALA A 240 -54.64 -55.16 52.26
N VAL A 241 -54.58 -54.40 53.37
CA VAL A 241 -55.46 -53.25 53.58
C VAL A 241 -54.77 -51.90 53.31
N LEU A 242 -53.44 -51.82 53.39
CA LEU A 242 -52.68 -50.58 53.11
C LEU A 242 -52.48 -50.31 51.61
N SER A 243 -52.57 -51.33 50.74
CA SER A 243 -52.41 -51.16 49.29
C SER A 243 -53.57 -50.41 48.62
N VAL A 244 -54.79 -50.50 49.15
CA VAL A 244 -56.00 -49.93 48.51
C VAL A 244 -56.13 -48.40 48.71
N LEU A 245 -55.51 -47.84 49.75
CA LEU A 245 -55.50 -46.39 50.00
C LEU A 245 -54.38 -45.69 49.21
N ALA A 246 -53.20 -46.30 49.11
CA ALA A 246 -52.09 -45.79 48.30
C ALA A 246 -52.42 -45.71 46.79
N ASP A 247 -53.21 -46.66 46.28
CA ASP A 247 -53.60 -46.71 44.87
C ASP A 247 -54.50 -45.53 44.43
N LYS A 248 -55.35 -45.01 45.33
CA LYS A 248 -56.24 -43.87 45.02
C LYS A 248 -55.48 -42.55 44.93
N GLU A 249 -54.51 -42.33 45.82
CA GLU A 249 -53.66 -41.14 45.78
C GLU A 249 -52.73 -41.17 44.55
N CYS A 250 -52.12 -42.33 44.25
CA CYS A 250 -51.33 -42.54 43.03
C CYS A 250 -52.14 -42.26 41.75
N GLN A 251 -53.40 -42.70 41.68
CA GLN A 251 -54.25 -42.41 40.51
C GLN A 251 -54.51 -40.92 40.30
N SER A 252 -54.70 -40.15 41.38
CA SER A 252 -54.91 -38.70 41.30
C SER A 252 -53.65 -37.95 40.84
N TYR A 253 -52.48 -38.38 41.33
CA TYR A 253 -51.18 -37.84 40.94
C TYR A 253 -50.85 -38.13 39.47
N ILE A 254 -51.13 -39.35 38.99
CA ILE A 254 -50.96 -39.73 37.57
C ILE A 254 -51.86 -38.88 36.68
N LYS A 255 -53.11 -38.61 37.07
CA LYS A 255 -54.03 -37.76 36.28
C LYS A 255 -53.52 -36.32 36.18
N THR A 256 -53.10 -35.73 37.30
CA THR A 256 -52.56 -34.36 37.31
C THR A 256 -51.26 -34.24 36.51
N SER A 257 -50.37 -35.23 36.63
CA SER A 257 -49.15 -35.34 35.83
C SER A 257 -49.45 -35.45 34.33
N LYS A 258 -50.39 -36.29 33.92
CA LYS A 258 -50.81 -36.42 32.51
C LYS A 258 -51.37 -35.11 31.94
N THR A 259 -52.16 -34.36 32.70
CA THR A 259 -52.61 -33.02 32.25
C THR A 259 -51.47 -32.02 32.12
N LYS A 260 -50.49 -32.02 33.04
CA LYS A 260 -49.29 -31.18 32.93
C LYS A 260 -48.44 -31.57 31.72
N GLN A 261 -48.26 -32.86 31.49
CA GLN A 261 -47.56 -33.39 30.32
C GLN A 261 -48.25 -32.98 29.01
N ALA A 262 -49.58 -33.07 28.94
CA ALA A 262 -50.33 -32.61 27.79
C ALA A 262 -50.21 -31.09 27.56
N SER A 263 -50.20 -30.28 28.64
CA SER A 263 -49.98 -28.83 28.56
C SER A 263 -48.60 -28.49 28.02
N ILE A 264 -47.54 -29.16 28.51
CA ILE A 264 -46.17 -28.95 28.03
C ILE A 264 -46.05 -29.39 26.57
N GLN A 265 -46.68 -30.51 26.19
CA GLN A 265 -46.67 -30.97 24.81
C GLN A 265 -47.34 -29.96 23.86
N GLN A 266 -48.47 -29.36 24.26
CA GLN A 266 -49.12 -28.30 23.49
C GLN A 266 -48.23 -27.06 23.34
N GLU A 267 -47.48 -26.70 24.39
CA GLU A 267 -46.54 -25.58 24.33
C GLU A 267 -45.35 -25.88 23.42
N ILE A 268 -44.82 -27.11 23.44
CA ILE A 268 -43.82 -27.60 22.49
C ILE A 268 -44.34 -27.48 21.06
N ASP A 269 -45.57 -27.95 20.80
CA ASP A 269 -46.17 -27.90 19.46
C ASP A 269 -46.38 -26.46 18.99
N LYS A 270 -46.83 -25.57 19.89
CA LYS A 270 -46.97 -24.13 19.61
C LYS A 270 -45.63 -23.48 19.29
N LEU A 271 -44.58 -23.75 20.07
CA LEU A 271 -43.23 -23.24 19.83
C LEU A 271 -42.64 -23.79 18.53
N ASN A 272 -42.89 -25.05 18.20
CA ASN A 272 -42.49 -25.64 16.93
C ASN A 272 -43.16 -24.95 15.74
N ILE A 273 -44.45 -24.62 15.83
CA ILE A 273 -45.16 -23.86 14.79
C ILE A 273 -44.55 -22.45 14.66
N GLN A 274 -44.29 -21.76 15.77
CA GLN A 274 -43.66 -20.43 15.75
C GLN A 274 -42.27 -20.47 15.14
N LEU A 275 -41.45 -21.46 15.50
CA LEU A 275 -40.12 -21.66 14.94
C LEU A 275 -40.18 -21.89 13.42
N ASN A 276 -41.08 -22.78 12.97
CA ASN A 276 -41.25 -23.05 11.55
C ASN A 276 -41.70 -21.80 10.77
N ASN A 277 -42.60 -21.00 11.33
CA ASN A 277 -43.03 -19.74 10.71
C ASN A 277 -41.86 -18.75 10.59
N LEU A 278 -41.07 -18.58 11.66
CA LEU A 278 -39.88 -17.71 11.63
C LEU A 278 -38.83 -18.20 10.61
N ILE A 279 -38.63 -19.51 10.48
CA ILE A 279 -37.74 -20.08 9.47
C ILE A 279 -38.23 -19.75 8.06
N LEU A 280 -39.54 -19.85 7.79
CA LEU A 280 -40.11 -19.52 6.49
C LEU A 280 -40.02 -18.03 6.18
N GLU A 281 -40.29 -17.16 7.14
CA GLU A 281 -40.14 -15.71 7.01
C GLU A 281 -38.69 -15.33 6.73
N ASN A 282 -37.74 -15.91 7.46
CA ASN A 282 -36.32 -15.65 7.27
C ASN A 282 -35.85 -16.11 5.87
N ARG A 283 -36.22 -17.33 5.46
CA ARG A 283 -35.94 -17.81 4.08
C ARG A 283 -36.54 -16.91 3.00
N ALA A 284 -37.72 -16.33 3.24
CA ALA A 284 -38.31 -15.38 2.31
C ALA A 284 -37.54 -14.06 2.25
N ALA A 285 -37.11 -13.53 3.41
CA ALA A 285 -36.29 -12.33 3.48
C ALA A 285 -34.90 -12.53 2.83
N GLU A 286 -34.26 -13.68 3.07
CA GLU A 286 -33.00 -14.05 2.44
C GLU A 286 -33.11 -14.10 0.91
N ARG A 287 -34.18 -14.70 0.37
CA ARG A 287 -34.42 -14.70 -1.09
C ARG A 287 -34.53 -13.31 -1.67
N VAL A 288 -35.24 -12.39 -1.00
CA VAL A 288 -35.36 -10.99 -1.46
C VAL A 288 -34.00 -10.29 -1.46
N ILE A 289 -33.12 -10.59 -0.49
CA ILE A 289 -31.77 -10.04 -0.45
C ILE A 289 -30.92 -10.64 -1.58
N GLN A 290 -30.98 -11.95 -1.80
CA GLN A 290 -30.29 -12.62 -2.90
C GLN A 290 -30.70 -12.04 -4.26
N GLU A 291 -32.00 -11.89 -4.52
CA GLU A 291 -32.49 -11.28 -5.78
C GLU A 291 -32.01 -9.83 -5.96
N LYS A 292 -31.89 -9.06 -4.87
CA LYS A 292 -31.34 -7.69 -4.94
C LYS A 292 -29.84 -7.71 -5.21
N ASN A 293 -29.11 -8.63 -4.58
CA ASN A 293 -27.68 -8.79 -4.80
C ASN A 293 -27.40 -9.22 -6.24
N GLU A 294 -28.14 -10.21 -6.77
CA GLU A 294 -28.02 -10.65 -8.17
C GLU A 294 -28.26 -9.48 -9.14
N LYS A 295 -29.28 -8.65 -8.89
CA LYS A 295 -29.54 -7.44 -9.72
C LYS A 295 -28.39 -6.45 -9.67
N LEU A 296 -27.86 -6.18 -8.48
CA LEU A 296 -26.73 -5.27 -8.30
C LEU A 296 -25.46 -5.83 -8.95
N GLU A 297 -25.21 -7.13 -8.83
CA GLU A 297 -24.10 -7.80 -9.49
C GLU A 297 -24.21 -7.68 -11.02
N THR A 298 -25.41 -7.89 -11.59
CA THR A 298 -25.60 -7.69 -13.05
C THR A 298 -25.41 -6.24 -13.49
N GLU A 299 -25.79 -5.26 -12.67
CA GLU A 299 -25.59 -3.84 -12.97
C GLU A 299 -24.09 -3.48 -12.89
N ILE A 300 -23.38 -4.02 -11.90
CA ILE A 300 -21.92 -3.84 -11.78
C ILE A 300 -21.21 -4.45 -12.98
N GLU A 301 -21.57 -5.66 -13.39
CA GLU A 301 -21.00 -6.33 -14.56
C GLU A 301 -21.26 -5.53 -15.84
N TYR A 302 -22.48 -5.02 -16.02
CA TYR A 302 -22.84 -4.16 -17.14
C TYR A 302 -22.00 -2.88 -17.16
N LEU A 303 -21.90 -2.19 -16.02
CA LEU A 303 -21.10 -0.97 -15.91
C LEU A 303 -19.62 -1.25 -16.23
N LEU A 304 -19.04 -2.30 -15.65
CA LEU A 304 -17.66 -2.69 -15.92
C LEU A 304 -17.44 -2.97 -17.41
N GLN A 305 -18.33 -3.72 -18.05
CA GLN A 305 -18.23 -3.98 -19.48
C GLN A 305 -18.29 -2.70 -20.31
N THR A 306 -19.22 -1.78 -20.00
CA THR A 306 -19.30 -0.50 -20.71
C THR A 306 -18.06 0.36 -20.50
N PHE A 307 -17.51 0.39 -19.28
CA PHE A 307 -16.26 1.09 -19.01
C PHE A 307 -15.09 0.50 -19.79
N ASP A 308 -14.94 -0.83 -19.80
CA ASP A 308 -13.87 -1.50 -20.54
C ASP A 308 -13.98 -1.26 -22.05
N GLU A 309 -15.20 -1.27 -22.59
CA GLU A 309 -15.47 -0.94 -24.00
C GLU A 309 -15.09 0.52 -24.32
N GLU A 310 -15.54 1.49 -23.50
CA GLU A 310 -15.22 2.91 -23.69
C GLU A 310 -13.71 3.19 -23.56
N ILE A 311 -13.04 2.56 -22.59
CA ILE A 311 -11.59 2.68 -22.43
C ILE A 311 -10.87 2.08 -23.64
N GLY A 312 -11.32 0.93 -24.14
CA GLY A 312 -10.78 0.32 -25.35
C GLY A 312 -10.92 1.21 -26.59
N GLU A 313 -12.09 1.82 -26.79
CA GLU A 313 -12.33 2.77 -27.87
C GLU A 313 -11.41 4.00 -27.76
N LYS A 314 -11.31 4.58 -26.55
CA LYS A 314 -10.44 5.75 -26.31
C LYS A 314 -8.97 5.44 -26.53
N GLN A 315 -8.52 4.24 -26.16
CA GLN A 315 -7.15 3.80 -26.40
C GLN A 315 -6.87 3.67 -27.90
N ALA A 316 -7.81 3.09 -28.66
CA ALA A 316 -7.69 2.99 -30.12
C ALA A 316 -7.68 4.38 -30.79
N ASP A 317 -8.53 5.31 -30.36
CA ASP A 317 -8.54 6.69 -30.85
C ASP A 317 -7.20 7.42 -30.61
N LEU A 318 -6.62 7.22 -29.42
CA LEU A 318 -5.32 7.78 -29.05
C LEU A 318 -4.20 7.21 -29.92
N GLU A 319 -4.17 5.88 -30.11
CA GLU A 319 -3.17 5.23 -30.96
C GLU A 319 -3.26 5.70 -32.41
N ILE A 320 -4.47 5.89 -32.94
CA ILE A 320 -4.65 6.47 -34.29
C ILE A 320 -4.10 7.89 -34.34
N SER A 321 -4.46 8.73 -33.36
CA SER A 321 -3.99 10.13 -33.32
C SER A 321 -2.46 10.23 -33.19
N GLU A 322 -1.85 9.35 -32.39
CA GLU A 322 -0.39 9.28 -32.22
C GLU A 322 0.30 8.91 -33.54
N ASN A 323 -0.20 7.89 -34.23
CA ASN A 323 0.31 7.50 -35.55
C ASN A 323 0.18 8.64 -36.58
N ASP A 324 -0.94 9.37 -36.59
CA ASP A 324 -1.13 10.53 -37.46
C ASP A 324 -0.13 11.65 -37.14
N CYS A 325 0.10 11.94 -35.85
CA CYS A 325 1.10 12.92 -35.42
C CYS A 325 2.52 12.52 -35.86
N GLU A 326 2.88 11.24 -35.72
CA GLU A 326 4.17 10.72 -36.16
C GLU A 326 4.34 10.84 -37.69
N GLN A 327 3.27 10.55 -38.45
CA GLN A 327 3.28 10.71 -39.89
C GLN A 327 3.50 12.18 -40.29
N ASP A 328 2.74 13.10 -39.70
CA ASP A 328 2.83 14.54 -39.96
C ASP A 328 4.22 15.09 -39.60
N GLU A 329 4.79 14.67 -38.47
CA GLU A 329 6.17 15.00 -38.12
C GLU A 329 7.17 14.49 -39.16
N GLY A 330 6.97 13.27 -39.65
CA GLY A 330 7.79 12.68 -40.70
C GLY A 330 7.71 13.46 -42.01
N GLU A 331 6.51 13.93 -42.39
CA GLU A 331 6.30 14.79 -43.55
C GLU A 331 6.95 16.16 -43.36
N LEU A 332 6.80 16.78 -42.19
CA LEU A 332 7.42 18.06 -41.86
C LEU A 332 8.95 18.00 -42.00
N LYS A 333 9.58 16.96 -41.42
CA LYS A 333 11.03 16.71 -41.53
C LYS A 333 11.49 16.51 -42.98
N LYS A 334 10.65 15.90 -43.83
CA LYS A 334 10.95 15.74 -45.28
C LYS A 334 10.90 17.08 -46.02
N LEU A 335 9.97 17.97 -45.67
CA LEU A 335 9.78 19.26 -46.34
C LEU A 335 10.72 20.36 -45.83
N GLU A 336 11.25 20.24 -44.61
CA GLU A 336 12.14 21.25 -44.01
C GLU A 336 13.38 21.55 -44.88
N LYS A 337 14.07 20.52 -45.37
CA LYS A 337 15.26 20.67 -46.22
C LYS A 337 14.97 21.40 -47.54
N PRO A 338 13.97 20.99 -48.36
CA PRO A 338 13.66 21.71 -49.59
C PRO A 338 13.15 23.13 -49.34
N TYR A 339 12.43 23.39 -48.24
CA TYR A 339 12.04 24.77 -47.89
C TYR A 339 13.26 25.65 -47.59
N ALA A 340 14.23 25.16 -46.82
CA ALA A 340 15.46 25.90 -46.53
C ALA A 340 16.26 26.22 -47.81
N VAL A 341 16.33 25.27 -48.75
CA VAL A 341 16.98 25.49 -50.05
C VAL A 341 16.21 26.54 -50.87
N LEU A 342 14.88 26.41 -50.97
CA LEU A 342 14.03 27.33 -51.72
C LEU A 342 14.08 28.76 -51.16
N GLU A 343 14.18 28.91 -49.84
CA GLU A 343 14.34 30.21 -49.18
C GLU A 343 15.64 30.90 -49.60
N VAL A 344 16.76 30.15 -49.61
CA VAL A 344 18.05 30.66 -50.10
C VAL A 344 17.96 31.07 -51.57
N GLU A 345 17.32 30.27 -52.42
CA GLU A 345 17.15 30.59 -53.84
C GLU A 345 16.29 31.85 -54.05
N CYS A 346 15.18 31.97 -53.33
CA CYS A 346 14.32 33.16 -53.35
C CYS A 346 15.11 34.42 -52.96
N ASN A 347 15.88 34.36 -51.88
CA ASN A 347 16.72 35.47 -51.42
C ASN A 347 17.77 35.85 -52.48
N GLN A 348 18.42 34.86 -53.11
CA GLN A 348 19.36 35.11 -54.20
C GLN A 348 18.69 35.77 -55.41
N ILE A 349 17.48 35.33 -55.79
CA ILE A 349 16.75 35.93 -56.92
C ILE A 349 16.37 37.38 -56.59
N GLN A 350 15.89 37.66 -55.38
CA GLN A 350 15.57 39.01 -54.93
C GLN A 350 16.80 39.91 -54.97
N GLU A 351 17.95 39.44 -54.47
CA GLU A 351 19.20 40.21 -54.49
C GLU A 351 19.72 40.45 -55.90
N ARG A 352 19.66 39.45 -56.80
CA ARG A 352 20.01 39.63 -58.21
C ARG A 352 19.13 40.68 -58.89
N ARG A 353 17.82 40.71 -58.58
CA ARG A 353 16.90 41.72 -59.10
C ARG A 353 17.26 43.11 -58.60
N ARG A 354 17.56 43.26 -57.30
CA ARG A 354 18.02 44.52 -56.69
C ARG A 354 19.27 45.06 -57.37
N LEU A 355 20.31 44.24 -57.49
CA LEU A 355 21.58 44.61 -58.13
C LEU A 355 21.43 44.92 -59.63
N ALA A 356 20.50 44.26 -60.33
CA ALA A 356 20.23 44.56 -61.73
C ALA A 356 19.54 45.92 -61.89
N GLU A 357 18.63 46.27 -60.98
CA GLU A 357 17.98 47.58 -60.99
C GLU A 357 18.97 48.72 -60.68
N GLU A 358 19.86 48.53 -59.69
CA GLU A 358 20.93 49.48 -59.38
C GLU A 358 21.87 49.68 -60.59
N ARG A 359 22.29 48.59 -61.24
CA ARG A 359 23.11 48.67 -62.46
C ARG A 359 22.42 49.44 -63.58
N ARG A 360 21.13 49.21 -63.82
CA ARG A 360 20.36 49.97 -64.81
C ARG A 360 20.30 51.46 -64.47
N LYS A 361 20.13 51.82 -63.19
CA LYS A 361 20.15 53.23 -62.74
C LYS A 361 21.50 53.88 -63.03
N VAL A 362 22.60 53.21 -62.67
CA VAL A 362 23.97 53.68 -62.95
C VAL A 362 24.22 53.83 -64.45
N GLU A 363 23.84 52.84 -65.26
CA GLU A 363 23.97 52.90 -66.73
C GLU A 363 23.17 54.05 -67.34
N MET A 364 21.96 54.32 -66.84
CA MET A 364 21.16 55.47 -67.26
C MET A 364 21.83 56.79 -66.91
N GLU A 365 22.33 56.95 -65.68
CA GLU A 365 23.06 58.15 -65.26
C GLU A 365 24.33 58.38 -66.09
N GLU A 366 25.10 57.32 -66.38
CA GLU A 366 26.25 57.38 -67.25
C GLU A 366 25.88 57.77 -68.68
N LEU A 367 24.80 57.17 -69.23
CA LEU A 367 24.32 57.47 -70.58
C LEU A 367 23.86 58.91 -70.67
N GLU A 368 23.15 59.42 -69.66
CA GLU A 368 22.78 60.83 -69.57
C GLU A 368 24.00 61.74 -69.58
N LEU A 369 25.04 61.40 -68.81
CA LEU A 369 26.27 62.19 -68.74
C LEU A 369 27.02 62.19 -70.08
N LYS A 370 27.14 61.02 -70.72
CA LYS A 370 27.70 60.87 -72.08
C LYS A 370 26.89 61.67 -73.11
N THR A 371 25.56 61.64 -73.02
CA THR A 371 24.65 62.39 -73.89
C THR A 371 24.81 63.89 -73.71
N LYS A 372 24.84 64.38 -72.46
CA LYS A 372 25.09 65.79 -72.13
C LYS A 372 26.44 66.25 -72.70
N ALA A 373 27.51 65.48 -72.52
CA ALA A 373 28.83 65.76 -73.07
C ALA A 373 28.84 65.81 -74.62
N ALA A 374 28.17 64.86 -75.28
CA ALA A 374 28.04 64.83 -76.73
C ALA A 374 27.28 66.06 -77.26
N ILE A 375 26.19 66.47 -76.60
CA ILE A 375 25.44 67.69 -76.93
C ILE A 375 26.35 68.92 -76.85
N PHE A 376 27.15 69.06 -75.78
CA PHE A 376 28.11 70.17 -75.65
C PHE A 376 29.15 70.17 -76.78
N ALA A 377 29.76 69.03 -77.09
CA ALA A 377 30.74 68.90 -78.16
C ALA A 377 30.13 69.24 -79.53
N GLN A 378 28.93 68.73 -79.82
CA GLN A 378 28.22 69.03 -81.06
C GLN A 378 27.82 70.50 -81.16
N ALA A 379 27.31 71.12 -80.09
CA ALA A 379 26.97 72.53 -80.06
C ALA A 379 28.20 73.42 -80.29
N TRP A 380 29.33 73.07 -79.67
CA TRP A 380 30.61 73.74 -79.88
C TRP A 380 31.08 73.63 -81.34
N TRP A 381 31.02 72.44 -81.94
CA TRP A 381 31.39 72.22 -83.34
C TRP A 381 30.46 72.95 -84.32
N ARG A 382 29.13 72.89 -84.13
CA ARG A 382 28.16 73.64 -84.93
C ARG A 382 28.41 75.15 -84.84
N GLY A 383 28.70 75.65 -83.63
CA GLY A 383 29.10 77.03 -83.40
C GLY A 383 30.41 77.40 -84.11
N TYR A 384 31.45 76.56 -84.00
CA TYR A 384 32.73 76.75 -84.69
C TYR A 384 32.56 76.74 -86.21
N SER A 385 31.83 75.77 -86.75
CA SER A 385 31.53 75.63 -88.18
C SER A 385 30.78 76.85 -88.71
N THR A 386 29.76 77.32 -87.98
CA THR A 386 29.02 78.53 -88.34
C THR A 386 29.91 79.77 -88.34
N ARG A 387 30.73 79.96 -87.29
CA ARG A 387 31.71 81.07 -87.22
C ARG A 387 32.73 81.00 -88.36
N LYS A 388 33.21 79.79 -88.71
CA LYS A 388 34.13 79.56 -89.82
C LYS A 388 33.48 79.86 -91.17
N ALA A 389 32.22 79.43 -91.38
CA ALA A 389 31.44 79.73 -92.58
C ALA A 389 31.16 81.23 -92.72
N LEU A 390 30.83 81.93 -91.63
CA LEU A 390 30.67 83.39 -91.63
C LEU A 390 31.98 84.10 -91.96
N LYS A 391 33.12 83.65 -91.41
CA LYS A 391 34.46 84.18 -91.74
C LYS A 391 34.83 83.97 -93.22
N ASN A 392 34.35 82.89 -93.84
CA ASN A 392 34.52 82.64 -95.28
C ASN A 392 33.53 83.46 -96.13
N LYS A 393 32.31 83.70 -95.66
CA LYS A 393 31.31 84.56 -96.35
C LYS A 393 31.69 86.04 -96.32
N THR A 394 32.31 86.55 -95.25
CA THR A 394 32.88 87.91 -95.23
C THR A 394 34.05 88.07 -96.21
N LYS A 395 34.76 86.98 -96.57
CA LYS A 395 35.76 87.00 -97.66
C LYS A 395 35.13 86.92 -99.06
N SER A 396 33.96 86.32 -99.22
CA SER A 396 33.28 86.14 -100.52
C SER A 396 32.42 87.32 -101.00
N LYS A 397 31.99 88.24 -100.13
CA LYS A 397 31.26 89.48 -100.53
C LYS A 397 32.13 90.57 -101.16
N LYS A 398 33.42 90.32 -101.43
CA LYS A 398 34.34 91.28 -102.06
C LYS A 398 34.79 90.81 -103.46
N ALA A 399 33.86 90.40 -104.33
CA ALA A 399 34.13 90.31 -105.76
C ALA A 399 32.83 90.37 -106.59
N LYS A 400 32.83 91.26 -107.60
CA LYS A 400 31.93 91.34 -108.77
C LYS A 400 30.69 92.28 -108.68
N LYS A 401 30.93 93.59 -108.79
CA LYS A 401 30.09 94.51 -109.59
C LYS A 401 30.93 95.00 -110.77
N GLY A 402 30.36 94.86 -111.96
CA GLY A 402 31.01 94.99 -113.26
C GLY A 402 31.59 96.37 -113.57
N LYS A 403 32.63 96.31 -114.39
CA LYS A 403 33.45 97.36 -114.96
C LYS A 403 32.65 98.10 -116.05
N GLY A 404 32.62 99.43 -115.96
CA GLY A 404 32.14 100.31 -117.02
C GLY A 404 33.02 101.56 -117.12
N LYS A 405 34.11 101.48 -117.90
CA LYS A 405 34.56 102.55 -118.82
C LYS A 405 35.69 102.03 -119.72
N LYS A 406 35.48 102.28 -121.02
CA LYS A 406 36.24 101.88 -122.21
C LYS A 406 37.59 102.61 -122.34
N LYS A 407 38.61 101.90 -122.79
CA LYS A 407 39.33 102.18 -124.06
C LYS A 407 40.10 100.93 -124.46
#